data_AF-A0A7X7F945-F1
#
_entry.id   AF-A0A7X7F945-F1
#
_cell.length_a   1.000
_cell.length_b   1.000
_cell.length_c   1.000
_cell.angle_alpha   90.00
_cell.angle_beta   90.00
_cell.angle_gamma   90.00
#
_symmetry.space_group_name_H-M   'P 1'
#
loop_
_entity.id
_entity.type
_entity.pdbx_description
1 polymer ?
#
loop_
_entity_poly.entity_id
_entity_poly.type
_entity_poly.pdbx_seq_one_letter_code
_entity_poly.pdbx_strand_id
1 'polypeptide(L)'
;MRAWGENARQFSVTLQFDATPSNNVQVAFGTDESPDGNLSDEEAGLTLGWDCGEWFIASADATNRFTAAPAGIETRKELRLPMNLGADGLPRALELTDGTTPLAFAGLDLSPPPPAWMFSKDWNLLKVVARGTDAQNETVTVELSNDAIILLLR
;
A
#
# COMPACT_ATOMS: atom_id res chain seq x y z
N MET A 1 0.87 -11.24 24.58
CA MET A 1 0.22 -12.50 24.13
C MET A 1 -1.16 -12.10 23.61
N ARG A 2 -1.35 -11.99 22.29
CA ARG A 2 -2.64 -11.56 21.70
C ARG A 2 -3.70 -12.63 21.95
N ALA A 3 -4.91 -12.22 22.32
CA ALA A 3 -5.99 -13.14 22.67
C ALA A 3 -6.46 -13.90 21.42
N TRP A 4 -6.70 -15.20 21.58
CA TRP A 4 -6.94 -16.17 20.52
C TRP A 4 -8.29 -15.96 19.78
N GLY A 5 -9.12 -15.02 20.22
CA GLY A 5 -10.44 -14.72 19.65
C GLY A 5 -10.47 -13.53 18.68
N GLU A 6 -9.34 -12.88 18.39
CA GLU A 6 -9.35 -11.59 17.68
C GLU A 6 -9.40 -11.70 16.14
N ASN A 7 -9.36 -12.90 15.53
CA ASN A 7 -9.41 -13.12 14.06
C ASN A 7 -8.63 -12.04 13.28
N ALA A 8 -7.43 -11.69 13.77
CA ALA A 8 -6.64 -10.65 13.16
C ALA A 8 -6.22 -11.10 11.77
N ARG A 9 -6.37 -10.21 10.79
CA ARG A 9 -5.93 -10.43 9.41
C ARG A 9 -4.81 -9.47 9.10
N GLN A 10 -3.91 -9.88 8.23
CA GLN A 10 -2.89 -9.01 7.70
C GLN A 10 -3.20 -8.73 6.24
N PHE A 11 -3.41 -7.46 5.92
CA PHE A 11 -3.42 -6.97 4.55
C PHE A 11 -2.01 -6.44 4.25
N SER A 12 -1.39 -6.90 3.17
CA SER A 12 -0.05 -6.45 2.80
C SER A 12 0.03 -6.12 1.33
N VAL A 13 0.72 -5.02 1.02
CA VAL A 13 1.10 -4.63 -0.33
C VAL A 13 2.61 -4.54 -0.39
N THR A 14 3.20 -5.16 -1.41
CA THR A 14 4.63 -5.04 -1.72
C THR A 14 4.78 -4.61 -3.17
N LEU A 15 5.43 -3.47 -3.39
CA LEU A 15 5.78 -2.94 -4.70
C LEU A 15 7.30 -2.91 -4.82
N GLN A 16 7.85 -3.65 -5.78
CA GLN A 16 9.28 -3.64 -6.10
C GLN A 16 9.51 -3.20 -7.55
N PHE A 17 10.53 -2.39 -7.78
CA PHE A 17 10.93 -1.97 -9.13
C PHE A 17 12.34 -1.34 -9.10
N ASP A 18 12.88 -1.04 -10.28
CA ASP A 18 14.13 -0.29 -10.41
C ASP A 18 13.82 1.20 -10.56
N ALA A 19 14.04 1.95 -9.48
CA ALA A 19 13.72 3.35 -9.37
C ALA A 19 14.73 4.24 -10.11
N THR A 20 14.21 5.23 -10.82
CA THR A 20 15.01 6.27 -11.48
C THR A 20 14.43 7.66 -11.16
N PRO A 21 15.22 8.73 -11.36
CA PRO A 21 14.70 10.09 -11.21
C PRO A 21 13.63 10.48 -12.25
N SER A 22 13.39 9.65 -13.27
CA SER A 22 12.48 9.96 -14.38
C SER A 22 11.33 8.98 -14.55
N ASN A 23 11.32 7.87 -13.82
CA ASN A 23 10.20 6.92 -13.88
C ASN A 23 9.13 7.24 -12.84
N ASN A 24 7.95 6.69 -13.11
CA ASN A 24 6.79 6.74 -12.24
C ASN A 24 6.19 5.34 -12.20
N VAL A 25 5.95 4.84 -10.99
CA VAL A 25 5.30 3.54 -10.78
C VAL A 25 4.24 3.73 -9.72
N GLN A 26 2.99 3.48 -10.08
CA GLN A 26 1.83 3.79 -9.26
C GLN A 26 0.96 2.55 -9.10
N VAL A 27 0.52 2.30 -7.88
CA VAL A 27 -0.52 1.32 -7.54
C VAL A 27 -1.70 2.08 -6.98
N ALA A 28 -2.87 1.89 -7.58
CA ALA A 28 -4.13 2.48 -7.14
C ALA A 28 -5.10 1.36 -6.70
N PHE A 29 -5.78 1.60 -5.59
CA PHE A 29 -6.84 0.78 -5.04
C PHE A 29 -8.14 1.57 -5.01
N GLY A 30 -9.25 0.92 -5.33
CA GLY A 30 -10.53 1.59 -5.35
C GLY A 30 -11.69 0.65 -5.64
N THR A 31 -12.85 1.26 -5.83
CA THR A 31 -14.09 0.56 -6.13
C THR A 31 -14.52 0.92 -7.54
N ASP A 32 -14.70 -0.09 -8.39
CA ASP A 32 -15.30 0.06 -9.72
C ASP A 32 -16.79 0.42 -9.58
N GLU A 33 -17.11 1.70 -9.69
CA GLU A 33 -18.49 2.20 -9.60
C GLU A 33 -19.19 2.15 -10.97
N SER A 34 -18.39 2.20 -12.06
CA SER A 34 -18.86 2.25 -13.46
C SER A 34 -18.91 0.88 -14.15
N PRO A 35 -18.99 -0.22 -13.39
CA PRO A 35 -18.49 -1.58 -13.68
C PRO A 35 -17.84 -1.79 -15.05
N ASP A 36 -16.75 -1.06 -15.35
CA ASP A 36 -16.06 -1.10 -16.64
C ASP A 36 -14.72 -1.85 -16.59
N GLY A 37 -14.30 -2.29 -15.39
CA GLY A 37 -13.05 -2.99 -15.15
C GLY A 37 -11.82 -2.08 -15.20
N ASN A 38 -11.99 -0.76 -15.26
CA ASN A 38 -10.92 0.22 -15.31
C ASN A 38 -11.08 1.22 -14.16
N LEU A 39 -10.18 1.12 -13.18
CA LEU A 39 -10.14 2.09 -12.08
C LEU A 39 -9.72 3.47 -12.61
N SER A 40 -10.67 4.40 -12.63
CA SER A 40 -10.46 5.83 -12.92
C SER A 40 -9.79 6.56 -11.75
N ASP A 41 -9.35 7.80 -11.98
CA ASP A 41 -8.74 8.60 -10.92
C ASP A 41 -9.78 9.00 -9.85
N GLU A 42 -11.05 9.13 -10.24
CA GLU A 42 -12.17 9.43 -9.35
C GLU A 42 -12.61 8.23 -8.49
N GLU A 43 -12.38 7.00 -8.98
CA GLU A 43 -12.69 5.75 -8.26
C GLU A 43 -11.56 5.29 -7.34
N ALA A 44 -10.35 5.85 -7.52
CA ALA A 44 -9.18 5.52 -6.72
C ALA A 44 -9.31 6.10 -5.30
N GLY A 45 -9.44 5.23 -4.30
CA GLY A 45 -9.48 5.61 -2.88
C GLY A 45 -8.10 5.81 -2.26
N LEU A 46 -7.12 5.02 -2.71
CA LEU A 46 -5.72 5.07 -2.28
C LEU A 46 -4.82 4.88 -3.49
N THR A 47 -3.85 5.77 -3.60
CA THR A 47 -2.77 5.67 -4.58
C THR A 47 -1.44 5.74 -3.86
N LEU A 48 -0.51 4.85 -4.20
CA LEU A 48 0.84 4.85 -3.66
C LEU A 48 1.85 4.43 -4.71
N GLY A 49 3.09 4.85 -4.54
CA GLY A 49 4.17 4.43 -5.41
C GLY A 49 5.30 5.43 -5.47
N TRP A 50 5.93 5.48 -6.63
CA TRP A 50 7.11 6.27 -6.92
C TRP A 50 6.83 7.34 -7.95
N ASP A 51 7.31 8.55 -7.68
CA ASP A 51 7.23 9.67 -8.59
C ASP A 51 8.57 10.40 -8.64
N CYS A 52 9.33 10.18 -9.73
CA CYS A 52 10.50 10.98 -10.10
C CYS A 52 11.55 11.18 -8.99
N GLY A 53 11.86 10.15 -8.20
CA GLY A 53 12.86 10.25 -7.13
C GLY A 53 12.33 10.09 -5.72
N GLU A 54 11.00 10.13 -5.53
CA GLU A 54 10.38 10.11 -4.20
C GLU A 54 9.26 9.07 -4.12
N TRP A 55 9.07 8.53 -2.91
CA TRP A 55 7.86 7.79 -2.58
C TRP A 55 6.70 8.76 -2.40
N PHE A 56 5.51 8.37 -2.82
CA PHE A 56 4.28 9.12 -2.58
C PHE A 56 3.13 8.23 -2.15
N ILE A 57 2.22 8.82 -1.38
CA ILE A 57 0.91 8.26 -1.02
C ILE A 57 -0.12 9.36 -1.15
N ALA A 58 -1.26 9.05 -1.76
CA ALA A 58 -2.36 9.97 -1.95
C ALA A 58 -3.71 9.29 -1.71
N SER A 59 -4.66 10.07 -1.21
CA SER A 59 -6.08 9.68 -1.16
C SER A 59 -6.84 10.14 -2.40
N ALA A 60 -8.11 9.79 -2.52
CA ALA A 60 -9.03 10.39 -3.50
C ALA A 60 -9.10 11.94 -3.40
N ASP A 61 -8.94 12.49 -2.19
CA ASP A 61 -8.78 13.93 -2.01
C ASP A 61 -7.35 14.34 -2.37
N ALA A 62 -7.22 15.14 -3.43
CA ALA A 62 -5.94 15.62 -3.96
C ALA A 62 -5.14 16.48 -2.97
N THR A 63 -5.77 16.99 -1.91
CA THR A 63 -5.07 17.72 -0.84
C THR A 63 -4.28 16.78 0.08
N ASN A 64 -4.67 15.51 0.14
CA ASN A 64 -3.96 14.46 0.87
C ASN A 64 -2.98 13.76 -0.06
N ARG A 65 -1.88 14.44 -0.39
CA ARG A 65 -0.72 13.86 -1.05
C ARG A 65 0.51 14.07 -0.19
N PHE A 66 1.17 12.98 0.15
CA PHE A 66 2.34 12.96 1.01
C PHE A 66 3.50 12.35 0.25
N THR A 67 4.71 12.87 0.48
CA THR A 67 5.94 12.31 -0.09
C THR A 67 6.93 11.94 1.00
N ALA A 68 7.81 10.99 0.68
CA ALA A 68 8.91 10.58 1.52
C ALA A 68 10.15 10.33 0.65
N ALA A 69 11.30 10.74 1.16
CA ALA A 69 12.57 10.42 0.53
C ALA A 69 12.81 8.90 0.58
N PRO A 70 13.41 8.30 -0.47
CA PRO A 70 13.81 6.90 -0.43
C PRO A 70 14.82 6.63 0.68
N ALA A 71 14.81 5.40 1.18
CA ALA A 71 15.89 4.93 2.05
C ALA A 71 17.08 4.49 1.20
N GLY A 72 18.31 4.84 1.62
CA GLY A 72 19.53 4.41 0.93
C GLY A 72 19.70 5.00 -0.47
N ILE A 73 20.63 4.44 -1.23
CA ILE A 73 21.03 4.91 -2.58
C ILE A 73 20.84 3.87 -3.68
N GLU A 74 20.33 2.69 -3.31
CA GLU A 74 20.08 1.58 -4.21
C GLU A 74 18.97 1.94 -5.21
N THR A 75 19.12 1.51 -6.46
CA THR A 75 18.09 1.69 -7.48
C THR A 75 16.93 0.73 -7.29
N ARG A 76 17.19 -0.50 -6.82
CA ARG A 76 16.13 -1.46 -6.50
C ARG A 76 15.41 -0.98 -5.24
N LYS A 77 14.15 -0.58 -5.40
CA LYS A 77 13.30 -0.08 -4.32
C LYS A 77 12.17 -1.03 -4.02
N GLU A 78 11.73 -1.04 -2.76
CA GLU A 78 10.65 -1.91 -2.30
C GLU A 78 9.75 -1.17 -1.32
N LEU A 79 8.57 -0.76 -1.74
CA LEU A 79 7.56 -0.25 -0.81
C LEU A 79 6.80 -1.41 -0.19
N ARG A 80 6.80 -1.50 1.14
CA ARG A 80 5.93 -2.43 1.89
C ARG A 80 4.91 -1.65 2.70
N LEU A 81 3.67 -2.13 2.65
CA LEU A 81 2.53 -1.63 3.42
C LEU A 81 1.85 -2.80 4.11
N PRO A 82 2.34 -3.29 5.26
CA PRO A 82 1.61 -4.22 6.10
C PRO A 82 0.60 -3.47 6.97
N MET A 83 -0.63 -3.98 7.00
CA MET A 83 -1.74 -3.48 7.80
C MET A 83 -2.35 -4.61 8.61
N ASN A 84 -2.44 -4.41 9.92
CA ASN A 84 -3.18 -5.29 10.81
C ASN A 84 -4.65 -4.87 10.78
N LEU A 85 -5.54 -5.80 10.47
CA LEU A 85 -6.98 -5.65 10.49
C LEU A 85 -7.56 -6.38 11.71
N GLY A 86 -8.51 -5.75 12.39
CA GLY A 86 -9.32 -6.41 13.43
C GLY A 86 -10.33 -7.40 12.85
N ALA A 87 -11.01 -8.17 13.71
CA ALA A 87 -12.08 -9.09 13.31
C ALA A 87 -13.24 -8.41 12.55
N ASP A 88 -13.43 -7.11 12.75
CA ASP A 88 -14.40 -6.26 12.04
C ASP A 88 -13.93 -5.83 10.64
N GLY A 89 -12.71 -6.21 10.26
CA GLY A 89 -12.08 -5.82 9.00
C GLY A 89 -11.54 -4.39 9.01
N LEU A 90 -11.50 -3.71 10.16
CA LEU A 90 -11.01 -2.34 10.25
C LEU A 90 -9.52 -2.27 10.58
N PRO A 91 -8.78 -1.28 10.05
CA PRO A 91 -7.37 -1.08 10.37
C PRO A 91 -7.11 -0.89 11.87
N ARG A 92 -6.01 -1.47 12.35
CA ARG A 92 -5.55 -1.35 13.74
C ARG A 92 -4.13 -0.84 13.84
N ALA A 93 -3.28 -1.23 12.91
CA ALA A 93 -1.92 -0.73 12.80
C ALA A 93 -1.49 -0.81 11.35
N LEU A 94 -0.65 0.12 10.93
CA LEU A 94 -0.16 0.25 9.58
C LEU A 94 1.29 0.70 9.65
N GLU A 95 2.14 0.07 8.86
CA GLU A 95 3.52 0.48 8.70
C GLU A 95 3.83 0.71 7.22
N LEU A 96 4.81 1.56 6.95
CA LEU A 96 5.31 1.83 5.61
C LEU A 96 6.83 1.74 5.65
N THR A 97 7.41 0.93 4.76
CA THR A 97 8.86 0.77 4.68
C THR A 97 9.35 0.78 3.24
N ASP A 98 10.59 1.24 3.06
CA ASP A 98 11.41 1.04 1.88
C ASP A 98 12.42 -0.08 2.19
N GLY A 99 12.17 -1.27 1.66
CA GLY A 99 12.78 -2.51 2.12
C GLY A 99 12.44 -2.75 3.59
N THR A 100 13.46 -2.73 4.44
CA THR A 100 13.33 -2.87 5.90
C THR A 100 13.38 -1.53 6.64
N THR A 101 13.51 -0.41 5.92
CA THR A 101 13.70 0.91 6.53
C THR A 101 12.35 1.63 6.63
N PRO A 102 11.93 2.10 7.82
CA PRO A 102 10.70 2.87 7.96
C PRO A 102 10.68 4.12 7.08
N LEU A 103 9.57 4.34 6.39
CA LEU A 103 9.31 5.56 5.62
C LEU A 103 8.55 6.56 6.48
N ALA A 104 9.08 7.77 6.58
CA ALA A 104 8.43 8.89 7.26
C ALA A 104 7.85 9.84 6.21
N PHE A 105 6.54 9.76 5.99
CA PHE A 105 5.80 10.70 5.16
C PHE A 105 5.46 11.95 5.96
N ALA A 106 6.02 13.11 5.56
CA ALA A 106 5.82 14.34 6.31
C ALA A 106 4.33 14.75 6.29
N GLY A 107 3.72 14.90 7.47
CA GLY A 107 2.32 15.30 7.61
C GLY A 107 1.31 14.15 7.59
N LEU A 108 1.74 12.90 7.34
CA LEU A 108 0.90 11.72 7.43
C LEU A 108 1.01 11.08 8.82
N ASP A 109 -0.07 11.14 9.60
CA ASP A 109 -0.15 10.44 10.89
C ASP A 109 -0.65 9.00 10.68
N LEU A 110 0.19 8.03 11.06
CA LEU A 110 -0.12 6.59 11.00
C LEU A 110 -0.39 6.01 12.40
N SER A 111 -0.49 6.86 13.43
CA SER A 111 -0.80 6.41 14.78
C SER A 111 -2.12 5.63 14.81
N PRO A 112 -2.22 4.53 15.57
CA PRO A 112 -3.44 3.73 15.62
C PRO A 112 -4.68 4.50 16.08
N PRO A 113 -5.83 4.40 15.37
CA PRO A 113 -6.01 3.77 14.06
C PRO A 113 -5.51 4.67 12.92
N PRO A 114 -4.94 4.10 11.84
CA PRO A 114 -4.49 4.90 10.70
C PRO A 114 -5.67 5.61 10.01
N PRO A 115 -5.39 6.61 9.16
CA PRO A 115 -6.43 7.38 8.47
C PRO A 115 -7.37 6.47 7.68
N ALA A 116 -8.68 6.72 7.80
CA ALA A 116 -9.71 5.82 7.26
C ALA A 116 -9.64 5.63 5.73
N TRP A 117 -9.05 6.57 5.00
CA TRP A 117 -8.87 6.48 3.55
C TRP A 117 -7.74 5.54 3.12
N MET A 118 -6.87 5.11 4.05
CA MET A 118 -5.77 4.17 3.76
C MET A 118 -6.25 2.74 3.49
N PHE A 119 -7.51 2.42 3.77
CA PHE A 119 -8.09 1.11 3.52
C PHE A 119 -9.61 1.18 3.42
N SER A 120 -10.18 0.50 2.43
CA SER A 120 -11.61 0.19 2.41
C SER A 120 -11.83 -1.29 2.15
N LYS A 121 -12.75 -1.88 2.90
CA LYS A 121 -13.23 -3.25 2.67
C LYS A 121 -14.01 -3.40 1.36
N ASP A 122 -14.44 -2.28 0.79
CA ASP A 122 -15.28 -2.24 -0.40
C ASP A 122 -14.47 -2.13 -1.70
N TRP A 123 -13.14 -1.93 -1.60
CA TRP A 123 -12.27 -1.94 -2.77
C TRP A 123 -12.28 -3.30 -3.45
N ASN A 124 -12.46 -3.29 -4.76
CA ASN A 124 -12.59 -4.48 -5.59
C ASN A 124 -11.63 -4.49 -6.80
N LEU A 125 -10.95 -3.37 -7.09
CA LEU A 125 -9.97 -3.25 -8.15
C LEU A 125 -8.63 -2.73 -7.65
N LEU A 126 -7.59 -3.22 -8.32
CA LEU A 126 -6.23 -2.72 -8.22
C LEU A 126 -5.74 -2.42 -9.63
N LYS A 127 -5.13 -1.24 -9.80
CA LYS A 127 -4.52 -0.81 -11.05
C LYS A 127 -3.05 -0.48 -10.84
N VAL A 128 -2.19 -1.02 -11.69
CA VAL A 128 -0.75 -0.69 -11.71
C VAL A 128 -0.47 0.11 -12.98
N VAL A 129 0.19 1.25 -12.82
CA VAL A 129 0.64 2.10 -13.92
C VAL A 129 2.15 2.29 -13.78
N ALA A 130 2.90 1.89 -14.79
CA ALA A 130 4.33 2.15 -14.89
C ALA A 130 4.61 3.04 -16.10
N ARG A 131 5.36 4.12 -15.90
CA ARG A 131 5.79 5.06 -16.94
C ARG A 131 7.28 5.30 -16.81
N GLY A 132 7.99 5.32 -17.93
CA GLY A 132 9.43 5.53 -17.97
C GLY A 132 10.01 5.11 -19.31
N THR A 133 11.29 5.42 -19.52
CA THR A 133 12.04 5.05 -20.73
C THR A 133 12.80 3.73 -20.59
N ASP A 134 12.91 3.22 -19.37
CA ASP A 134 13.70 2.04 -19.03
C ASP A 134 12.87 0.75 -19.08
N ALA A 135 13.54 -0.39 -18.93
CA ALA A 135 12.88 -1.70 -18.94
C ALA A 135 11.88 -1.85 -17.78
N GLN A 136 10.69 -2.37 -18.08
CA GLN A 136 9.68 -2.71 -17.09
C GLN A 136 10.17 -3.90 -16.24
N ASN A 137 10.28 -3.68 -14.93
CA ASN A 137 10.71 -4.69 -13.96
C ASN A 137 9.94 -4.54 -12.63
N GLU A 138 8.72 -4.03 -12.73
CA GLU A 138 7.81 -3.83 -11.61
C GLU A 138 7.19 -5.17 -11.17
N THR A 139 7.22 -5.43 -9.87
CA THR A 139 6.53 -6.54 -9.25
C THR A 139 5.62 -5.98 -8.17
N VAL A 140 4.33 -6.28 -8.27
CA VAL A 140 3.34 -5.92 -7.25
C VAL A 140 2.75 -7.20 -6.68
N THR A 141 2.79 -7.33 -5.36
CA THR A 141 2.14 -8.41 -4.61
C THR A 141 1.16 -7.80 -3.63
N VAL A 142 -0.07 -8.30 -3.64
CA VAL A 142 -1.10 -7.96 -2.65
C VAL A 142 -1.59 -9.25 -2.01
N GLU A 143 -1.54 -9.30 -0.69
CA GLU A 143 -1.92 -10.47 0.08
C GLU A 143 -2.83 -10.06 1.23
N LEU A 144 -3.94 -10.79 1.38
CA LEU A 144 -4.77 -10.77 2.57
C LEU A 144 -4.66 -12.14 3.24
N SER A 145 -3.94 -12.21 4.35
CA SER A 145 -3.69 -13.44 5.09
C SER A 145 -4.35 -13.40 6.48
N ASN A 146 -4.61 -14.57 7.06
CA ASN A 146 -4.97 -14.66 8.47
C ASN A 146 -3.69 -14.60 9.30
N ASP A 147 -3.65 -13.78 10.34
CA ASP A 147 -2.51 -13.67 11.28
C ASP A 147 -2.45 -14.88 12.24
N ALA A 148 -3.37 -15.85 12.11
CA ALA A 148 -3.46 -17.01 12.97
C ALA A 148 -2.98 -18.29 12.27
N ILE A 149 -1.93 -18.92 12.81
CA ILE A 149 -1.57 -20.32 12.52
C ILE A 149 -2.42 -21.24 13.39
N ILE A 150 -3.24 -22.10 12.78
CA ILE A 150 -3.94 -23.20 13.47
C ILE A 150 -3.06 -24.46 13.38
N LEU A 151 -2.34 -24.78 14.46
CA LEU A 151 -1.66 -26.08 14.61
C LEU A 151 -2.62 -27.06 15.31
N LEU A 152 -3.28 -27.91 14.54
CA LEU A 152 -4.02 -29.06 15.07
C LEU A 152 -3.03 -30.18 15.40
N LEU A 153 -2.56 -30.22 16.64
CA LEU A 153 -1.83 -31.35 17.17
C LEU A 153 -2.86 -32.43 17.55
N ARG A 154 -2.76 -33.58 16.88
CA ARG A 154 -3.52 -34.80 17.19
C ARG A 154 -2.57 -35.89 17.64
#